data_AF-A0A959SVN0-F1
#
_entry.id   AF-A0A959SVN0-F1
#
_cell.length_a   1.000
_cell.length_b   1.000
_cell.length_c   1.000
_cell.angle_alpha   90.00
_cell.angle_beta   90.00
_cell.angle_gamma   90.00
#
_symmetry.space_group_name_H-M   'P 1'
#
loop_
_entity.id
_entity.type
_entity.pdbx_description
1 polymer ?
#
loop_
_entity_poly.entity_id
_entity_poly.type
_entity_poly.pdbx_seq_one_letter_code
_entity_poly.pdbx_strand_id
1 'polypeptide(L)' 'MNKLSDLRFVIGLFFLVTGVLLTGYYFISGKEVAEPVNLWCGISFFVFGVFMVLLATMNKISEEPED' A
#
# COMPACT_ATOMS: atom_id res chain seq x y z
N MET A 1 17.57 -3.08 14.34
CA MET A 1 17.75 -2.84 12.88
C MET A 1 16.80 -1.72 12.45
N ASN A 2 17.24 -0.80 11.58
CA ASN A 2 16.57 0.48 11.31
C ASN A 2 15.10 0.31 10.85
N LYS A 3 14.22 1.18 11.37
CA LYS A 3 12.76 1.22 11.13
C LYS A 3 12.35 1.18 9.64
N LEU A 4 13.25 1.61 8.76
CA LEU A 4 13.10 1.71 7.30
C LEU A 4 13.59 0.48 6.53
N SER A 5 14.20 -0.50 7.21
CA SER A 5 14.76 -1.72 6.59
C SER A 5 13.83 -2.93 6.68
N ASP A 6 12.64 -2.80 7.29
CA ASP A 6 11.63 -3.86 7.19
C ASP A 6 11.10 -3.86 5.77
N LEU A 7 11.56 -4.85 4.99
CA LEU A 7 11.21 -5.03 3.60
C LEU A 7 9.68 -5.02 3.39
N ARG A 8 8.91 -5.50 4.37
CA ARG A 8 7.44 -5.51 4.31
C ARG A 8 6.85 -4.10 4.35
N PHE A 9 7.44 -3.20 5.13
CA PHE A 9 7.03 -1.80 5.19
C PHE A 9 7.33 -1.08 3.87
N VAL A 10 8.54 -1.26 3.32
CA VAL A 10 8.96 -0.62 2.06
C VAL A 10 8.09 -1.10 0.89
N ILE A 11 7.85 -2.41 0.80
CA ILE A 11 6.97 -3.01 -0.21
C ILE A 11 5.54 -2.50 -0.02
N GLY A 12 5.01 -2.53 1.21
CA GLY A 12 3.65 -2.06 1.51
C GLY A 12 3.44 -0.59 1.13
N LEU A 13 4.40 0.28 1.45
CA LEU A 13 4.35 1.70 1.10
C LEU A 13 4.37 1.92 -0.42
N PHE A 14 5.20 1.17 -1.15
CA PHE A 14 5.24 1.24 -2.61
C PHE A 14 3.87 0.92 -3.22
N PHE A 15 3.30 -0.24 -2.87
CA PHE A 15 1.97 -0.65 -3.37
C PHE A 15 0.86 0.32 -2.97
N LEU A 16 0.93 0.88 -1.76
CA LEU A 16 -0.04 1.86 -1.28
C LEU A 16 0.01 3.15 -2.14
N VAL A 17 1.20 3.69 -2.39
CA VAL A 17 1.37 4.90 -3.22
C VAL A 17 0.92 4.64 -4.66
N THR A 18 1.34 3.51 -5.25
CA THR A 18 0.94 3.14 -6.62
C THR A 18 -0.57 2.93 -6.72
N GLY A 19 -1.20 2.31 -5.72
CA GLY A 19 -2.64 2.11 -5.65
C GLY A 19 -3.42 3.42 -5.59
N VAL A 20 -2.96 4.38 -4.79
CA VAL A 20 -3.53 5.74 -4.72
C VAL A 20 -3.39 6.46 -6.06
N LEU A 21 -2.22 6.38 -6.71
CA LEU A 21 -1.99 7.03 -8.00
C LEU A 21 -2.87 6.45 -9.11
N LEU A 22 -2.97 5.12 -9.24
CA LEU A 22 -3.81 4.47 -10.26
C LEU A 22 -5.30 4.78 -10.03
N THR A 23 -5.75 4.71 -8.79
CA THR A 23 -7.14 5.01 -8.44
C THR A 23 -7.43 6.49 -8.69
N GLY A 24 -6.57 7.40 -8.22
CA GLY A 24 -6.69 8.83 -8.43
C GLY A 24 -6.67 9.23 -9.90
N TYR A 25 -5.80 8.61 -10.71
CA TYR A 25 -5.76 8.80 -12.15
C TYR A 25 -7.10 8.48 -12.81
N TYR A 26 -7.74 7.37 -12.41
CA TYR A 26 -9.07 7.02 -12.92
C TYR A 26 -10.14 8.08 -12.60
N PHE A 27 -10.10 8.66 -11.40
CA PHE A 27 -11.04 9.71 -10.99
C PHE A 27 -10.75 11.07 -11.65
N ILE A 28 -9.47 11.40 -11.90
CA ILE A 28 -9.06 12.71 -12.46
C ILE A 28 -9.16 12.75 -13.99
N SER A 29 -8.74 11.68 -14.68
CA SER A 29 -8.67 11.65 -16.14
C SER A 29 -10.00 11.31 -16.83
N GLY A 30 -11.01 10.90 -16.07
CA GLY A 30 -12.33 10.54 -16.59
C GLY A 30 -12.36 9.18 -17.28
N LYS A 31 -13.56 8.58 -17.34
CA LYS A 31 -13.79 7.21 -17.83
C LYS A 31 -13.44 6.98 -19.30
N GLU A 32 -13.29 8.04 -20.09
CA GLU A 32 -12.94 7.95 -21.51
C GLU A 32 -11.43 7.77 -21.75
N VAL A 33 -10.60 8.16 -20.78
CA VAL A 33 -9.13 8.07 -20.87
C VAL A 33 -8.58 7.00 -19.93
N ALA A 34 -9.27 6.76 -18.81
CA ALA A 34 -8.84 5.79 -17.82
C ALA A 34 -9.50 4.41 -18.02
N GLU A 35 -8.69 3.43 -18.40
CA GLU A 35 -9.10 2.04 -18.52
C GLU A 35 -9.62 1.49 -17.18
N PRO A 36 -10.72 0.70 -17.18
CA PRO A 36 -11.23 0.03 -15.97
C PRO A 36 -10.18 -0.84 -15.26
N VAL A 37 -9.20 -1.35 -16.01
CA VAL A 37 -8.08 -2.13 -15.47
C VAL A 37 -7.26 -1.31 -14.47
N ASN A 38 -7.11 0.01 -14.68
CA ASN A 38 -6.36 0.88 -13.78
C ASN A 38 -7.07 1.03 -12.42
N LEU A 39 -8.41 1.05 -12.40
CA LEU A 39 -9.18 1.13 -11.16
C LEU A 39 -9.08 -0.16 -10.36
N TRP A 40 -9.29 -1.32 -10.98
CA TRP A 40 -9.20 -2.62 -10.28
C TRP A 40 -7.77 -2.92 -9.80
N CYS A 41 -6.76 -2.57 -10.61
CA CYS A 41 -5.35 -2.68 -10.23
C CYS A 41 -5.02 -1.71 -9.08
N GLY A 42 -5.48 -0.46 -9.17
CA GLY A 42 -5.29 0.55 -8.13
C GLY A 42 -5.90 0.13 -6.77
N ILE A 43 -7.14 -0.37 -6.77
CA ILE A 43 -7.81 -0.86 -5.57
C ILE A 43 -7.08 -2.07 -4.97
N SER A 44 -6.69 -3.05 -5.79
CA SER A 44 -5.99 -4.24 -5.28
C SER A 44 -4.63 -3.89 -4.68
N PHE A 45 -3.88 -2.98 -5.31
CA PHE A 45 -2.59 -2.48 -4.80
C PHE A 45 -2.77 -1.67 -3.51
N PHE A 46 -3.81 -0.86 -3.42
CA PHE A 46 -4.11 -0.09 -2.22
C PHE A 46 -4.42 -1.02 -1.03
N VAL A 47 -5.32 -1.99 -1.22
CA VAL A 47 -5.71 -2.96 -0.18
C VAL A 47 -4.49 -3.78 0.26
N PHE A 48 -3.70 -4.28 -0.68
CA PHE A 48 -2.48 -5.04 -0.38
C PHE A 48 -1.43 -4.19 0.34
N GLY A 49 -1.21 -2.94 -0.11
CA GLY A 49 -0.28 -2.01 0.51
C GLY A 49 -0.65 -1.71 1.96
N VAL A 50 -1.93 -1.41 2.23
CA VAL A 50 -2.45 -1.20 3.59
C VAL A 50 -2.23 -2.45 4.45
N PHE A 51 -2.58 -3.63 3.94
CA PHE A 51 -2.38 -4.89 4.66
C PHE A 51 -0.91 -5.13 5.04
N MET A 52 0.03 -4.89 4.12
CA MET A 52 1.46 -5.05 4.36
C MET A 52 2.01 -4.04 5.38
N VAL A 53 1.56 -2.78 5.33
CA VAL A 53 1.93 -1.76 6.31
C VAL A 53 1.40 -2.12 7.71
N LEU A 54 0.18 -2.64 7.80
CA LEU A 54 -0.41 -3.10 9.06
C LEU A 54 0.40 -4.27 9.64
N LEU A 55 0.72 -5.29 8.83
CA LEU A 55 1.53 -6.43 9.28
C LEU A 55 2.93 -6.02 9.75
N ALA A 56 3.57 -5.08 9.05
CA ALA A 56 4.88 -4.55 9.44
C ALA A 56 4.81 -3.77 10.76
N THR A 57 3.68 -3.13 11.05
CA THR A 57 3.45 -2.39 12.30
C THR A 57 3.11 -3.34 13.45
N MET A 58 2.29 -4.36 13.21
CA MET A 58 1.89 -5.34 14.23
C MET A 58 3.06 -6.21 14.70
N ASN A 59 3.92 -6.68 13.79
CA ASN A 59 5.08 -7.50 14.18
C ASN A 59 6.09 -6.74 15.07
N LYS A 60 6.12 -5.40 15.00
CA LYS A 60 6.95 -4.61 15.91
C LYS A 60 6.44 -4.66 17.35
N ILE A 61 5.13 -4.68 17.55
CA ILE A 61 4.51 -4.67 18.90
C ILE A 61 4.83 -5.97 19.64
N SER A 62 4.96 -7.08 18.92
CA SER A 62 5.35 -8.38 19.48
C SER A 62 6.84 -8.53 19.79
N GLU A 63 7.70 -7.59 19.40
CA GLU A 63 9.14 -7.62 19.71
C GLU A 63 9.57 -6.65 20.83
N GLU A 64 8.66 -5.84 21.37
CA GLU A 64 8.88 -5.16 22.66
C GLU A 64 8.44 -6.11 23.79
N PRO A 65 9.36 -6.67 24.60
CA PRO A 65 8.95 -7.40 25.80
C PRO A 65 8.25 -6.43 26.74
N GLU A 66 7.04 -6.80 27.15
CA GLU A 66 6.31 -6.20 28.27
C GLU A 66 7.21 -6.33 29.52
N ASP A 67 7.67 -5.19 30.04
CA ASP A 67 8.50 -5.10 31.25
C ASP A 67 7.79 -5.67 32.49
#